data_AF-A0A7Y3CE47-F1
#
_entry.id   AF-A0A7Y3CE47-F1
#
_cell.length_a   1.000
_cell.length_b   1.000
_cell.length_c   1.000
_cell.angle_alpha   90.00
_cell.angle_beta   90.00
_cell.angle_gamma   90.00
#
_symmetry.space_group_name_H-M   'P 1'
#
loop_
_entity.id
_entity.type
_entity.pdbx_description
1 polymer ?
#
loop_
_entity_poly.entity_id
_entity_poly.type
_entity_poly.pdbx_seq_one_letter_code
_entity_poly.pdbx_strand_id
1 'polypeptide(L)'
;MGKKILFISLLTMGFTYSQTALYNSGNLRIHQEGQLGFHTDLVNDGPFDENVGLTGFYGTEPITISGALNPVLYDVEVVNDSGIWLETSLGVDNNTNFIAGDIITPRNNPAVHYSFFQNALTIGENNGSKVEGYAMLSGQGDFSFPVGDQAQLRPLAI
;
A
#
# COMPACT_ATOMS: atom_id res chain seq x y z
N MET A 1 34.42 -34.05 -49.97
CA MET A 1 34.91 -33.35 -48.76
C MET A 1 33.86 -32.30 -48.40
N GLY A 2 33.22 -32.42 -47.24
CA GLY A 2 32.18 -31.49 -46.81
C GLY A 2 31.40 -32.04 -45.62
N LYS A 3 31.96 -31.93 -44.41
CA LYS A 3 31.28 -32.32 -43.18
C LYS A 3 30.36 -31.16 -42.78
N LYS A 4 29.04 -31.34 -42.92
CA LYS A 4 28.04 -30.38 -42.46
C LYS A 4 28.04 -30.40 -40.93
N ILE A 5 28.49 -29.31 -40.31
CA ILE A 5 28.42 -29.13 -38.87
C ILE A 5 26.98 -28.74 -38.54
N LEU A 6 26.27 -29.63 -37.87
CA LEU A 6 24.93 -29.37 -37.35
C LEU A 6 25.08 -28.64 -36.01
N PHE A 7 24.77 -27.35 -35.96
CA PHE A 7 24.66 -26.61 -34.70
C PHE A 7 23.34 -26.99 -34.02
N ILE A 8 23.41 -27.79 -32.96
CA ILE A 8 22.26 -28.05 -32.09
C ILE A 8 22.25 -26.92 -31.04
N SER A 9 21.33 -25.97 -31.19
CA SER A 9 21.00 -25.00 -30.14
C SER A 9 20.10 -25.71 -29.13
N LEU A 10 20.59 -25.91 -27.91
CA LEU A 10 19.83 -26.49 -26.81
C LEU A 10 19.01 -25.38 -26.14
N LEU A 11 17.71 -25.31 -26.44
CA LEU A 11 16.76 -24.40 -25.81
C LEU A 11 16.32 -25.00 -24.46
N THR A 12 16.92 -24.57 -23.36
CA THR A 12 16.48 -24.99 -22.02
C THR A 12 15.20 -24.24 -21.64
N MET A 13 14.07 -24.96 -21.55
CA MET A 13 12.82 -24.45 -20.99
C MET A 13 12.97 -24.29 -19.47
N GLY A 14 13.26 -23.07 -19.01
CA GLY A 14 13.12 -22.70 -17.61
C GLY A 14 11.68 -22.29 -17.32
N PHE A 15 11.08 -22.83 -16.25
CA PHE A 15 9.82 -22.29 -15.73
C PHE A 15 10.11 -20.91 -15.13
N THR A 16 9.60 -19.86 -15.75
CA THR A 16 9.64 -18.51 -15.19
C THR A 16 8.38 -18.30 -14.35
N TYR A 17 8.53 -18.11 -13.04
CA TYR A 17 7.44 -17.60 -12.20
C TYR A 17 7.34 -16.09 -12.41
N SER A 18 6.14 -15.59 -12.70
CA SER A 18 5.87 -14.15 -12.65
C SER A 18 5.93 -13.71 -11.19
N GLN A 19 6.46 -12.52 -10.93
CA GLN A 19 6.31 -11.90 -9.61
C GLN A 19 4.82 -11.66 -9.34
N THR A 20 4.37 -12.03 -8.14
CA THR A 20 2.99 -11.84 -7.67
C THR A 20 2.82 -10.54 -6.90
N ALA A 21 3.90 -9.75 -6.78
CA ALA A 21 3.96 -8.49 -6.06
C ALA A 21 4.91 -7.52 -6.78
N LEU A 22 4.73 -6.22 -6.55
CA LEU A 22 5.76 -5.23 -6.83
C LEU A 22 6.77 -5.25 -5.69
N TYR A 23 8.02 -5.58 -6.01
CA TYR A 23 9.11 -5.56 -5.06
C TYR A 23 9.92 -4.26 -5.22
N ASN A 24 9.94 -3.44 -4.17
CA ASN A 24 10.81 -2.27 -4.09
C ASN A 24 12.04 -2.58 -3.23
N SER A 25 13.23 -2.50 -3.80
CA SER A 25 14.51 -2.59 -3.07
C SER A 25 15.40 -1.36 -3.26
N GLY A 26 14.86 -0.29 -3.83
CA GLY A 26 15.58 0.95 -4.11
C GLY A 26 14.83 2.17 -3.59
N ASN A 27 15.38 3.34 -3.85
CA ASN A 27 14.70 4.58 -3.50
C ASN A 27 13.56 4.81 -4.50
N LEU A 28 12.34 4.98 -4.00
CA LEU A 28 11.19 5.41 -4.80
C LEU A 28 10.76 6.80 -4.37
N ARG A 29 10.51 7.66 -5.36
CA ARG A 29 9.95 8.98 -5.17
C ARG A 29 8.84 9.21 -6.18
N ILE A 30 7.69 9.62 -5.67
CA ILE A 30 6.55 10.07 -6.45
C ILE A 30 6.59 11.60 -6.42
N HIS A 31 6.91 12.18 -7.58
CA HIS A 31 7.00 13.63 -7.75
C HIS A 31 5.63 14.30 -7.78
N GLN A 32 5.63 15.63 -7.77
CA GLN A 32 4.42 16.44 -7.83
C GLN A 32 3.63 16.09 -9.09
N GLU A 33 2.30 15.95 -8.96
CA GLU A 33 1.39 15.45 -10.02
C GLU A 33 1.64 14.00 -10.46
N GLY A 34 2.66 13.34 -9.92
CA GLY A 34 2.90 11.91 -10.13
C GLY A 34 1.77 11.08 -9.54
N GLN A 35 1.41 10.02 -10.25
CA GLN A 35 0.39 9.06 -9.83
C GLN A 35 0.97 7.65 -9.95
N LEU A 36 0.90 6.89 -8.85
CA LEU A 36 1.31 5.49 -8.79
C LEU A 36 0.11 4.64 -8.38
N GLY A 37 -0.32 3.71 -9.24
CA GLY A 37 -1.39 2.78 -8.95
C GLY A 37 -0.87 1.38 -8.64
N PHE A 38 -1.14 0.87 -7.45
CA PHE A 38 -0.94 -0.54 -7.09
C PHE A 38 -2.20 -1.35 -7.41
N HIS A 39 -2.03 -2.40 -8.21
CA HIS A 39 -3.06 -3.39 -8.53
C HIS A 39 -2.67 -4.82 -8.06
N THR A 40 -1.65 -4.89 -7.21
CA THR A 40 -0.99 -6.11 -6.75
C THR A 40 -0.31 -5.80 -5.42
N ASP A 41 0.10 -6.83 -4.70
CA ASP A 41 0.82 -6.69 -3.43
C ASP A 41 2.08 -5.82 -3.58
N LEU A 42 2.45 -5.12 -2.52
CA LEU A 42 3.71 -4.38 -2.41
C LEU A 42 4.58 -5.05 -1.36
N VAL A 43 5.82 -5.36 -1.73
CA VAL A 43 6.88 -5.73 -0.81
C VAL A 43 7.90 -4.59 -0.83
N ASN A 44 8.00 -3.83 0.26
CA ASN A 44 8.82 -2.64 0.35
C ASN A 44 10.04 -2.83 1.27
N ASP A 45 11.19 -3.06 0.64
CA ASP A 45 12.51 -3.14 1.28
C ASP A 45 13.40 -1.94 0.92
N GLY A 46 12.86 -0.95 0.19
CA GLY A 46 13.52 0.30 -0.16
C GLY A 46 12.81 1.52 0.42
N PRO A 47 13.49 2.67 0.56
CA PRO A 47 12.87 3.87 1.09
C PRO A 47 11.93 4.52 0.07
N PHE A 48 10.80 5.02 0.58
CA PHE A 48 9.95 5.99 -0.10
C PHE A 48 10.39 7.38 0.39
N ASP A 49 10.94 8.21 -0.50
CA ASP A 49 11.66 9.43 -0.11
C ASP A 49 11.04 10.69 -0.74
N GLU A 50 10.69 11.66 0.11
CA GLU A 50 10.11 12.97 -0.26
C GLU A 50 8.96 12.86 -1.29
N ASN A 51 8.00 11.96 -1.05
CA ASN A 51 6.81 11.83 -1.89
C ASN A 51 5.92 13.06 -1.78
N VAL A 52 5.39 13.50 -2.92
CA VAL A 52 4.46 14.64 -3.02
C VAL A 52 3.36 14.39 -4.05
N GLY A 53 3.16 13.13 -4.46
CA GLY A 53 2.15 12.72 -5.43
C GLY A 53 1.17 11.68 -4.90
N LEU A 54 0.27 11.24 -5.76
CA LEU A 54 -0.82 10.32 -5.43
C LEU A 54 -0.39 8.87 -5.55
N THR A 55 -0.74 8.07 -4.54
CA THR A 55 -0.67 6.61 -4.59
C THR A 55 -2.05 6.03 -4.44
N GLY A 56 -2.50 5.27 -5.42
CA GLY A 56 -3.78 4.58 -5.39
C GLY A 56 -3.64 3.07 -5.24
N PHE A 57 -4.57 2.45 -4.54
CA PHE A 57 -4.69 1.00 -4.43
C PHE A 57 -6.00 0.56 -5.08
N TYR A 58 -5.89 -0.18 -6.17
CA TYR A 58 -6.99 -0.44 -7.10
C TYR A 58 -7.17 -1.94 -7.33
N GLY A 59 -8.37 -2.48 -7.06
CA GLY A 59 -8.64 -3.88 -7.39
C GLY A 59 -9.90 -4.44 -6.75
N THR A 60 -10.15 -5.72 -6.99
CA THR A 60 -11.21 -6.48 -6.35
C THR A 60 -10.68 -7.60 -5.45
N GLU A 61 -9.39 -7.89 -5.53
CA GLU A 61 -8.69 -8.84 -4.66
C GLU A 61 -7.92 -8.07 -3.60
N PRO A 62 -7.73 -8.63 -2.38
CA PRO A 62 -6.95 -7.97 -1.34
C PRO A 62 -5.54 -7.59 -1.84
N ILE A 63 -5.07 -6.40 -1.48
CA ILE A 63 -3.68 -5.98 -1.70
C ILE A 63 -2.94 -6.02 -0.36
N THR A 64 -1.83 -6.74 -0.29
CA THR A 64 -0.99 -6.81 0.90
C THR A 64 0.20 -5.85 0.78
N ILE A 65 0.46 -5.08 1.83
CA ILE A 65 1.64 -4.22 1.98
C ILE A 65 2.54 -4.83 3.04
N SER A 66 3.74 -5.23 2.63
CA SER A 66 4.73 -5.93 3.44
C SER A 66 6.13 -5.38 3.19
N GLY A 67 7.14 -5.98 3.82
CA GLY A 67 8.55 -5.60 3.66
C GLY A 67 9.14 -4.94 4.91
N ALA A 68 10.46 -4.74 4.87
CA ALA A 68 11.26 -4.30 6.01
C ALA A 68 11.14 -2.80 6.30
N LEU A 69 10.70 -1.99 5.34
CA LEU A 69 10.60 -0.54 5.49
C LEU A 69 9.15 -0.08 5.32
N ASN A 70 8.69 0.75 6.27
CA ASN A 70 7.37 1.37 6.23
C ASN A 70 7.32 2.42 5.10
N PRO A 71 6.49 2.26 4.07
CA PRO A 71 6.28 3.33 3.10
C PRO A 71 5.58 4.53 3.75
N VAL A 72 6.01 5.74 3.39
CA VAL A 72 5.31 6.99 3.70
C VAL A 72 4.90 7.64 2.38
N LEU A 73 3.60 7.77 2.17
CA LEU A 73 2.98 8.28 0.95
C LEU A 73 2.42 9.67 1.21
N TYR A 74 2.26 10.47 0.16
CA TYR A 74 1.75 11.83 0.31
C TYR A 74 0.21 11.85 0.29
N ASP A 75 -0.37 11.51 -0.87
CA ASP A 75 -1.79 11.27 -1.02
C ASP A 75 -2.05 9.79 -1.26
N VAL A 76 -3.08 9.25 -0.60
CA VAL A 76 -3.53 7.87 -0.71
C VAL A 76 -4.96 7.84 -1.20
N GLU A 77 -5.25 6.98 -2.17
CA GLU A 77 -6.60 6.67 -2.63
C GLU A 77 -6.87 5.16 -2.51
N VAL A 78 -7.98 4.81 -1.85
CA VAL A 78 -8.37 3.42 -1.59
C VAL A 78 -9.58 3.08 -2.46
N VAL A 79 -9.36 2.24 -3.47
CA VAL A 79 -10.39 1.72 -4.38
C VAL A 79 -10.24 0.20 -4.50
N ASN A 80 -10.41 -0.48 -3.37
CA ASN A 80 -10.31 -1.93 -3.31
C ASN A 80 -11.33 -2.50 -2.33
N ASP A 81 -12.44 -3.03 -2.85
CA ASP A 81 -13.54 -3.58 -2.04
C ASP A 81 -13.10 -4.69 -1.07
N SER A 82 -12.01 -5.39 -1.40
CA SER A 82 -11.43 -6.46 -0.56
C SER A 82 -10.41 -5.95 0.47
N GLY A 83 -10.11 -4.65 0.43
CA GLY A 83 -9.25 -3.95 1.38
C GLY A 83 -7.76 -4.06 1.10
N ILE A 84 -7.01 -3.27 1.86
CA ILE A 84 -5.55 -3.23 1.86
C ILE A 84 -5.06 -3.80 3.19
N TRP A 85 -4.34 -4.92 3.16
CA TRP A 85 -3.83 -5.61 4.34
C TRP A 85 -2.41 -5.15 4.65
N LEU A 86 -2.20 -4.61 5.85
CA LEU A 86 -0.90 -4.16 6.30
C LEU A 86 -0.20 -5.26 7.11
N GLU A 87 0.92 -5.75 6.62
CA GLU A 87 1.90 -6.54 7.38
C GLU A 87 3.07 -5.68 7.89
N THR A 88 3.25 -4.51 7.27
CA THR A 88 4.14 -3.44 7.70
C THR A 88 3.36 -2.12 7.79
N SER A 89 3.76 -1.18 8.64
CA SER A 89 3.01 0.07 8.78
C SER A 89 3.07 0.90 7.50
N LEU A 90 2.00 1.63 7.22
CA LEU A 90 1.90 2.56 6.10
C LEU A 90 1.57 3.94 6.64
N GLY A 91 2.32 4.95 6.21
CA GLY A 91 2.12 6.34 6.59
C GLY A 91 1.54 7.20 5.47
N VAL A 92 0.79 8.23 5.84
CA VAL A 92 0.26 9.26 4.93
C VAL A 92 0.54 10.66 5.47
N ASP A 93 1.06 11.53 4.60
CA ASP A 93 1.46 12.89 4.97
C ASP A 93 0.38 13.95 4.71
N ASN A 94 -0.52 13.75 3.73
CA ASN A 94 -1.46 14.79 3.30
C ASN A 94 -2.92 14.34 3.26
N ASN A 95 -3.31 13.34 2.48
CA ASN A 95 -4.72 12.95 2.39
C ASN A 95 -4.92 11.46 2.18
N THR A 96 -5.93 10.89 2.83
CA THR A 96 -6.47 9.56 2.53
C THR A 96 -7.90 9.69 2.01
N ASN A 97 -8.09 9.33 0.75
CA ASN A 97 -9.40 9.27 0.11
C ASN A 97 -9.92 7.83 0.10
N PHE A 98 -10.93 7.56 0.92
CA PHE A 98 -11.63 6.28 0.97
C PHE A 98 -12.76 6.28 -0.07
N ILE A 99 -12.51 5.71 -1.24
CA ILE A 99 -13.56 5.50 -2.26
C ILE A 99 -14.29 4.18 -1.99
N ALA A 100 -13.54 3.10 -1.82
CA ALA A 100 -14.09 1.77 -1.54
C ALA A 100 -13.07 0.88 -0.83
N GLY A 101 -13.47 0.29 0.30
CA GLY A 101 -12.68 -0.69 1.04
C GLY A 101 -11.91 -0.15 2.23
N ASP A 102 -11.50 -1.08 3.08
CA ASP A 102 -10.82 -0.80 4.34
C ASP A 102 -9.30 -0.86 4.20
N ILE A 103 -8.60 -0.10 5.04
CA ILE A 103 -7.19 -0.35 5.38
C ILE A 103 -7.18 -1.21 6.64
N ILE A 104 -6.64 -2.42 6.53
CA ILE A 104 -6.75 -3.46 7.55
C ILE A 104 -5.39 -3.66 8.22
N THR A 105 -5.38 -3.59 9.55
CA THR A 105 -4.17 -3.78 10.37
C THR A 105 -4.38 -4.93 11.35
N PRO A 106 -3.31 -5.67 11.70
CA PRO A 106 -3.41 -6.85 12.54
C PRO A 106 -3.75 -6.47 13.99
N ARG A 107 -4.94 -6.88 14.46
CA ARG A 107 -5.43 -6.62 15.83
C ARG A 107 -4.56 -7.24 16.93
N ASN A 108 -3.74 -8.24 16.60
CA ASN A 108 -2.79 -8.87 17.52
C ASN A 108 -1.41 -8.20 17.52
N ASN A 109 -1.17 -7.19 16.67
CA ASN A 109 0.12 -6.50 16.57
C ASN A 109 -0.06 -4.97 16.38
N PRO A 110 -0.15 -4.19 17.46
CA PRO A 110 -0.28 -2.73 17.38
C PRO A 110 0.96 -2.01 16.83
N ALA A 111 2.09 -2.71 16.67
CA ALA A 111 3.25 -2.13 16.02
C ALA A 111 3.02 -1.91 14.51
N VAL A 112 2.06 -2.60 13.90
CA VAL A 112 1.62 -2.40 12.52
C VAL A 112 0.33 -1.58 12.53
N HIS A 113 0.39 -0.39 11.96
CA HIS A 113 -0.68 0.59 12.00
C HIS A 113 -0.69 1.46 10.74
N TYR A 114 -1.82 2.11 10.48
CA TYR A 114 -1.91 3.19 9.50
C TYR A 114 -1.63 4.53 10.17
N SER A 115 -0.59 5.24 9.74
CA SER A 115 -0.10 6.46 10.38
C SER A 115 -0.53 7.71 9.63
N PHE A 116 -1.16 8.65 10.35
CA PHE A 116 -1.49 9.99 9.89
C PHE A 116 -0.45 10.98 10.44
N PHE A 117 0.27 11.68 9.56
CA PHE A 117 1.26 12.69 9.94
C PHE A 117 0.68 14.12 9.92
N GLN A 118 1.54 15.13 10.07
CA GLN A 118 1.16 16.48 10.49
C GLN A 118 0.13 17.18 9.58
N ASN A 119 0.01 16.84 8.30
CA ASN A 119 -0.97 17.46 7.41
C ASN A 119 -2.05 16.47 6.94
N ALA A 120 -2.04 15.25 7.46
CA ALA A 120 -2.92 14.20 7.01
C ALA A 120 -4.39 14.52 7.31
N LEU A 121 -5.24 14.37 6.31
CA LEU A 121 -6.69 14.45 6.37
C LEU A 121 -7.30 13.16 5.82
N THR A 122 -8.59 12.95 6.11
CA THR A 122 -9.35 11.81 5.61
C THR A 122 -10.65 12.29 4.99
N ILE A 123 -11.08 11.61 3.93
CA ILE A 123 -12.35 11.85 3.27
C ILE A 123 -12.93 10.54 2.75
N GLY A 124 -14.26 10.44 2.73
CA GLY A 124 -14.98 9.29 2.15
C GLY A 124 -15.18 8.12 3.10
N GLU A 125 -14.75 8.26 4.36
CA GLU A 125 -14.90 7.22 5.36
C GLU A 125 -16.37 6.87 5.62
N ASN A 126 -16.66 5.58 5.68
CA ASN A 126 -17.99 5.04 5.92
C ASN A 126 -17.89 3.61 6.48
N ASN A 127 -19.02 2.92 6.67
CA ASN A 127 -19.02 1.57 7.23
C ASN A 127 -18.24 0.53 6.40
N GLY A 128 -18.10 0.73 5.09
CA GLY A 128 -17.33 -0.13 4.19
C GLY A 128 -15.98 0.45 3.72
N SER A 129 -15.60 1.64 4.21
CA SER A 129 -14.31 2.25 3.88
C SER A 129 -13.74 3.02 5.06
N LYS A 130 -12.75 2.45 5.75
CA LYS A 130 -12.17 2.97 7.01
C LYS A 130 -10.88 2.23 7.36
N VAL A 131 -10.22 2.63 8.44
CA VAL A 131 -9.15 1.83 9.05
C VAL A 131 -9.78 0.77 9.96
N GLU A 132 -9.70 -0.50 9.58
CA GLU A 132 -10.03 -1.61 10.45
C GLU A 132 -8.80 -2.02 11.28
N GLY A 133 -8.79 -1.61 12.56
CA GLY A 133 -7.72 -1.95 13.51
C GLY A 133 -7.02 -0.71 14.08
N TYR A 134 -5.68 -0.69 14.02
CA TYR A 134 -4.84 0.34 14.61
C TYR A 134 -4.52 1.47 13.61
N ALA A 135 -4.82 2.69 14.04
CA ALA A 135 -4.33 3.92 13.43
C ALA A 135 -3.46 4.68 14.43
N MET A 136 -2.50 5.45 13.93
CA MET A 136 -1.63 6.31 14.72
C MET A 136 -1.70 7.74 14.17
N LEU A 137 -1.58 8.73 15.06
CA LEU A 137 -1.47 10.13 14.70
C LEU A 137 -0.14 10.69 15.21
N SER A 138 0.49 11.55 14.41
CA SER A 138 1.70 12.26 14.80
C SER A 138 1.63 13.72 14.36
N GLY A 139 1.80 14.64 15.33
CA GLY A 139 2.00 16.06 15.04
C GLY A 139 0.74 16.90 14.83
N GLN A 140 -0.46 16.40 15.15
CA GLN A 140 -1.73 17.13 15.08
C GLN A 140 -2.48 17.10 16.42
N GLY A 141 -3.25 18.16 16.70
CA GLY A 141 -4.02 18.33 17.94
C GLY A 141 -5.50 17.98 17.84
N ASP A 142 -6.16 18.38 16.75
CA ASP A 142 -7.58 18.10 16.48
C ASP A 142 -7.65 17.13 15.29
N PHE A 143 -8.05 15.88 15.54
CA PHE A 143 -8.16 14.85 14.48
C PHE A 143 -9.25 13.84 14.80
N SER A 144 -10.00 13.41 13.78
CA SER A 144 -10.98 12.33 13.88
C SER A 144 -10.48 11.11 13.13
N PHE A 145 -10.01 10.10 13.86
CA PHE A 145 -9.57 8.84 13.28
C PHE A 145 -10.70 8.13 12.55
N PRO A 146 -10.53 7.72 11.27
CA PRO A 146 -11.52 6.97 10.53
C PRO A 146 -11.44 5.48 10.90
N VAL A 147 -11.50 5.14 12.19
CA VAL A 147 -11.32 3.75 12.66
C VAL A 147 -12.64 3.03 12.85
N GLY A 148 -12.63 1.69 12.81
CA GLY A 148 -13.81 0.89 13.09
C GLY A 148 -13.53 -0.61 13.23
N ASP A 149 -14.62 -1.37 13.18
CA ASP A 149 -14.58 -2.84 13.06
C ASP A 149 -15.10 -3.29 11.70
N GLN A 150 -15.11 -4.59 11.42
CA GLN A 150 -15.57 -5.13 10.13
C GLN A 150 -16.96 -4.62 9.69
N ALA A 151 -17.83 -4.22 10.63
CA ALA A 151 -19.20 -3.84 10.34
C ALA A 151 -19.43 -2.33 10.24
N GLN A 152 -18.74 -1.53 11.06
CA GLN A 152 -19.09 -0.11 11.20
C GLN A 152 -17.90 0.80 11.47
N LEU A 153 -18.01 2.02 10.95
CA LEU A 153 -17.15 3.14 11.30
C LEU A 153 -17.48 3.60 12.72
N ARG A 154 -16.44 3.80 13.54
CA ARG A 154 -16.52 4.31 14.92
C ARG A 154 -15.42 5.36 15.11
N PRO A 155 -15.63 6.59 14.60
CA PRO A 155 -14.58 7.58 14.62
C PRO A 155 -14.16 7.91 16.05
N LEU A 156 -12.86 8.10 16.25
CA LEU A 156 -12.30 8.57 17.50
C LEU A 156 -11.80 9.99 17.28
N ALA A 157 -12.42 10.99 17.91
CA ALA A 157 -11.95 12.36 17.88
C ALA A 157 -11.10 12.65 19.13
N ILE A 158 -9.99 13.36 18.94
CA ILE A 158 -9.13 13.87 20.02
C ILE A 158 -9.08 15.40 19.99
#